data_AF-A0A1G4Y4F7-F1
#
_entry.id   AF-A0A1G4Y4F7-F1
#
_cell.length_a   1.000
_cell.length_b   1.000
_cell.length_c   1.000
_cell.angle_alpha   90.00
_cell.angle_beta   90.00
_cell.angle_gamma   90.00
#
_symmetry.space_group_name_H-M   'P 1'
#
loop_
_entity.id
_entity.type
_entity.pdbx_description
1 polymer ?
#
loop_
_entity_poly.entity_id
_entity_poly.type
_entity_poly.pdbx_seq_one_letter_code
_entity_poly.pdbx_strand_id
1 'polypeptide(L)'
;MLFSQASSVARIGAVAGAVVLVASCGGGGGGGFLPVVAPNPPVTVPPVVNHSIGGTVTGLAGHLVLQNNAGDDLKLSADGKFTFATTLVEGSDYKVSIRKQPLWQFCTVTKDTGKASADVSDVTVACSAAAAKVETLAGTGTSGTADGKGTAASFDLPYGIALTKNGGLLIGDWSNNLLRKISPEADVTTFAGNGVLASVDGNGLNASFKDLASFTVDATDTAFVADAQGHRIRKVTSTADVTTVAGNGTKTTTDGNGTAATFNTPISVAVDAAGNLYVLEYGGGVVRKIDPALNVTTLAGSSPPGFADGTGSAAKFGRGYNIAIDGSGNLYVADSSNHRIRKITPTGVVTTLAGTGTPGATDGPGNSATFSDPRGVAVDADGNVYVADFGSSLLRRITPAGVVSTLAGQKGVTGGQDGIGAAATFNQPQGLTINAAGTLYVADTYGQLIRKVTPVQAP
;
A
#
# COMPACT_ATOMS: atom_id res chain seq x y z
N MET A 1 -50.01 -20.00 -1.47
CA MET A 1 -50.76 -18.86 -2.05
C MET A 1 -49.71 -17.97 -2.71
N LEU A 2 -49.25 -18.16 -3.96
CA LEU A 2 -49.91 -18.16 -5.28
C LEU A 2 -50.64 -16.84 -5.60
N PHE A 3 -50.05 -16.01 -6.49
CA PHE A 3 -50.59 -15.19 -7.60
C PHE A 3 -49.42 -14.30 -8.11
N SER A 4 -48.72 -14.59 -9.22
CA SER A 4 -48.99 -14.41 -10.67
C SER A 4 -48.66 -12.99 -11.22
N GLN A 5 -47.64 -12.87 -12.09
CA GLN A 5 -47.69 -12.51 -13.55
C GLN A 5 -48.10 -11.04 -13.83
N ALA A 6 -47.46 -10.20 -14.66
CA ALA A 6 -46.92 -10.35 -16.02
C ALA A 6 -46.01 -9.13 -16.35
N SER A 7 -44.78 -9.27 -16.86
CA SER A 7 -44.32 -9.18 -18.26
C SER A 7 -44.82 -7.99 -19.11
N SER A 8 -43.90 -7.14 -19.58
CA SER A 8 -44.00 -6.49 -20.91
C SER A 8 -42.61 -6.21 -21.49
N VAL A 9 -42.51 -6.51 -22.78
CA VAL A 9 -41.32 -6.69 -23.62
C VAL A 9 -40.93 -5.40 -24.36
N ALA A 10 -39.61 -5.24 -24.54
CA ALA A 10 -38.80 -4.52 -25.53
C ALA A 10 -39.41 -3.52 -26.54
N ARG A 11 -38.62 -2.51 -26.91
CA ARG A 11 -38.25 -2.23 -28.32
C ARG A 11 -37.01 -1.33 -28.47
N ILE A 12 -36.00 -1.90 -29.13
CA ILE A 12 -34.82 -1.25 -29.73
C ILE A 12 -35.25 -0.70 -31.09
N GLY A 13 -35.01 0.59 -31.35
CA GLY A 13 -35.23 1.21 -32.67
C GLY A 13 -33.94 1.22 -33.49
N ALA A 14 -33.87 0.38 -34.51
CA ALA A 14 -32.93 0.49 -35.62
C ALA A 14 -33.62 1.22 -36.78
N VAL A 15 -32.97 2.24 -37.34
CA VAL A 15 -33.46 2.96 -38.53
C VAL A 15 -32.64 2.49 -39.74
N ALA A 16 -33.29 1.72 -40.62
CA ALA A 16 -32.83 1.43 -41.97
C ALA A 16 -33.74 2.19 -42.95
N GLY A 17 -33.16 3.08 -43.75
CA GLY A 17 -33.87 3.82 -44.80
C GLY A 17 -33.82 3.05 -46.12
N ALA A 18 -34.99 2.64 -46.62
CA ALA A 18 -35.16 1.95 -47.88
C ALA A 18 -35.48 2.93 -49.03
N VAL A 19 -34.98 2.55 -50.20
CA VAL A 19 -35.11 3.15 -51.53
C VAL A 19 -36.57 3.17 -51.99
N VAL A 20 -37.02 4.30 -52.55
CA VAL A 20 -38.30 4.40 -53.28
C VAL A 20 -38.01 4.82 -54.73
N LEU A 21 -38.37 3.92 -55.65
CA LEU A 21 -38.51 4.17 -57.09
C LEU A 21 -39.92 4.75 -57.35
N VAL A 22 -39.99 5.90 -58.03
CA VAL A 22 -41.23 6.34 -58.69
C VAL A 22 -40.90 6.72 -60.12
N ALA A 23 -41.54 6.03 -61.06
CA ALA A 23 -41.60 6.40 -62.46
C ALA A 23 -42.80 7.33 -62.69
N SER A 24 -42.61 8.42 -63.42
CA SER A 24 -43.70 9.12 -64.10
C SER A 24 -43.19 9.74 -65.41
N CYS A 25 -44.01 9.56 -66.45
CA CYS A 25 -43.76 9.91 -67.84
C CYS A 25 -44.45 11.25 -68.20
N GLY A 26 -43.93 11.93 -69.24
CA GLY A 26 -44.56 13.06 -69.95
C GLY A 26 -44.07 14.44 -69.49
N GLY A 27 -43.71 15.42 -70.33
CA GLY A 27 -43.71 15.55 -71.77
C GLY A 27 -43.71 17.05 -72.12
N GLY A 28 -42.90 17.46 -73.11
CA GLY A 28 -43.18 18.61 -73.98
C GLY A 28 -42.74 20.03 -73.59
N GLY A 29 -41.70 20.52 -74.29
CA GLY A 29 -41.76 21.79 -75.04
C GLY A 29 -41.44 23.11 -74.34
N GLY A 30 -40.40 23.80 -74.83
CA GLY A 30 -40.22 25.24 -74.61
C GLY A 30 -38.76 25.65 -74.44
N GLY A 31 -38.10 26.06 -75.53
CA GLY A 31 -36.75 26.58 -75.52
C GLY A 31 -36.63 27.90 -74.74
N GLY A 32 -35.69 27.93 -73.80
CA GLY A 32 -35.25 29.11 -73.08
C GLY A 32 -33.93 28.78 -72.39
N PHE A 33 -32.81 29.10 -73.04
CA PHE A 33 -31.46 28.90 -72.50
C PHE A 33 -31.24 29.81 -71.29
N LEU A 34 -31.45 29.28 -70.08
CA LEU A 34 -30.83 29.79 -68.86
C LEU A 34 -29.45 29.11 -68.72
N PRO A 35 -28.37 29.83 -68.39
CA PRO A 35 -27.09 29.19 -68.14
C PRO A 35 -27.22 28.30 -66.91
N VAL A 36 -27.20 26.99 -67.14
CA VAL A 36 -27.04 26.00 -66.08
C VAL A 36 -25.63 26.20 -65.52
N VAL A 37 -25.52 26.90 -64.40
CA VAL A 37 -24.30 26.89 -63.60
C VAL A 37 -24.13 25.45 -63.13
N ALA A 38 -23.09 24.77 -63.62
CA ALA A 38 -22.74 23.44 -63.14
C ALA A 38 -22.62 23.50 -61.61
N PRO A 39 -23.19 22.54 -60.85
CA PRO A 39 -22.95 22.48 -59.42
C PRO A 39 -21.44 22.45 -59.21
N ASN A 40 -20.93 23.33 -58.32
CA ASN A 40 -19.51 23.38 -58.02
C ASN A 40 -19.00 21.95 -57.77
N PRO A 41 -17.85 21.55 -58.35
CA PRO A 41 -17.29 20.24 -58.10
C PRO A 41 -17.18 20.02 -56.58
N PRO A 42 -17.42 18.79 -56.10
CA PRO A 42 -17.32 18.51 -54.66
C PRO A 42 -15.97 19.00 -54.16
N VAL A 43 -15.98 19.86 -53.15
CA VAL A 43 -14.74 20.30 -52.50
C VAL A 43 -14.09 19.05 -51.93
N THR A 44 -13.05 18.54 -52.58
CA THR A 44 -12.26 17.44 -52.07
C THR A 44 -11.49 17.98 -50.86
N VAL A 45 -11.99 17.70 -49.66
CA VAL A 45 -11.26 17.98 -48.43
C VAL A 45 -9.95 17.18 -48.51
N PRO A 46 -8.77 17.81 -48.42
CA PRO A 46 -7.51 17.10 -48.41
C PRO A 46 -7.53 16.03 -47.29
N PRO A 47 -6.96 14.83 -47.52
CA PRO A 47 -6.88 13.83 -46.48
C PRO A 47 -6.13 14.40 -45.27
N VAL A 48 -6.74 14.32 -44.09
CA VAL A 48 -6.09 14.72 -42.84
C VAL A 48 -5.02 13.68 -42.53
N VAL A 49 -3.76 14.08 -42.61
CA VAL A 49 -2.63 13.24 -42.21
C VAL A 49 -2.49 13.31 -40.69
N ASN A 50 -2.42 12.14 -40.06
CA ASN A 50 -2.22 12.00 -38.63
C ASN A 50 -0.93 11.21 -38.37
N HIS A 51 -0.24 11.55 -37.29
CA HIS A 51 0.99 10.92 -36.85
C HIS A 51 0.86 10.36 -35.44
N SER A 52 1.49 9.21 -35.24
CA SER A 52 1.62 8.58 -33.93
C SER A 52 2.68 9.27 -33.09
N ILE A 53 2.47 9.29 -31.77
CA ILE A 53 3.46 9.76 -30.80
C ILE A 53 3.85 8.58 -29.92
N GLY A 54 5.15 8.32 -29.80
CA GLY A 54 5.68 7.14 -29.14
C GLY A 54 7.16 7.25 -28.84
N GLY A 55 7.69 6.21 -28.23
CA GLY A 55 9.02 6.24 -27.66
C GLY A 55 9.46 4.92 -27.06
N THR A 56 10.50 4.97 -26.23
CA THR A 56 11.02 3.83 -25.47
C THR A 56 11.18 4.19 -23.99
N VAL A 57 10.81 3.26 -23.11
CA VAL A 57 11.06 3.32 -21.67
C VAL A 57 12.13 2.30 -21.27
N THR A 58 13.03 2.71 -20.37
CA THR A 58 14.13 1.90 -19.84
C THR A 58 14.29 2.09 -18.33
N GLY A 59 14.67 1.03 -17.61
CA GLY A 59 14.91 1.06 -16.16
C GLY A 59 13.64 1.09 -15.31
N LEU A 60 12.46 0.84 -15.89
CA LEU A 60 11.18 0.86 -15.19
C LEU A 60 11.03 -0.37 -14.30
N ALA A 61 10.88 -0.13 -13.00
CA ALA A 61 10.50 -1.12 -12.01
C ALA A 61 9.27 -0.59 -11.26
N GLY A 62 8.08 -0.97 -11.73
CA GLY A 62 6.80 -0.54 -11.17
C GLY A 62 5.87 0.05 -12.24
N HIS A 63 4.95 0.91 -11.80
CA HIS A 63 3.91 1.48 -12.67
C HIS A 63 4.18 2.96 -12.98
N LEU A 64 4.38 3.26 -14.27
CA LEU A 64 4.54 4.60 -14.80
C LEU A 64 3.28 5.00 -15.58
N VAL A 65 2.82 6.25 -15.43
CA VAL A 65 1.78 6.81 -16.29
C VAL A 65 2.34 8.00 -17.04
N LEU A 66 2.36 7.90 -18.37
CA LEU A 66 2.69 8.99 -19.28
C LEU A 66 1.42 9.64 -19.82
N GLN A 67 1.52 10.88 -20.28
CA GLN A 67 0.41 11.60 -20.88
C GLN A 67 0.93 12.50 -22.01
N ASN A 68 0.23 12.52 -23.15
CA ASN A 68 0.50 13.44 -24.26
C ASN A 68 -0.55 14.56 -24.30
N ASN A 69 -0.14 15.84 -24.23
CA ASN A 69 -1.03 17.01 -24.38
C ASN A 69 -2.29 17.05 -23.49
N ALA A 70 -2.28 16.40 -22.32
CA ALA A 70 -3.48 16.19 -21.51
C ALA A 70 -4.62 15.43 -22.22
N GLY A 71 -4.28 14.64 -23.25
CA GLY A 71 -5.16 13.70 -23.95
C GLY A 71 -5.30 12.38 -23.19
N ASP A 72 -4.76 11.30 -23.74
CA ASP A 72 -4.83 9.97 -23.12
C ASP A 72 -3.65 9.64 -22.19
N ASP A 73 -3.97 9.01 -21.06
CA ASP A 73 -3.01 8.46 -20.11
C ASP A 73 -2.55 7.07 -20.56
N LEU A 74 -1.24 6.91 -20.75
CA LEU A 74 -0.59 5.66 -21.12
C LEU A 74 0.07 5.00 -19.91
N LYS A 75 -0.44 3.84 -19.51
CA LYS A 75 0.07 3.07 -18.37
C LYS A 75 1.13 2.07 -18.82
N LEU A 76 2.31 2.13 -18.21
CA LEU A 76 3.45 1.27 -18.49
C LEU A 76 3.85 0.50 -17.23
N SER A 77 4.29 -0.75 -17.41
CA SER A 77 4.70 -1.64 -16.30
C SER A 77 5.99 -2.41 -16.55
N ALA A 78 6.62 -2.19 -17.70
CA ALA A 78 7.86 -2.83 -18.10
C ALA A 78 8.60 -1.93 -19.10
N ASP A 79 9.90 -2.20 -19.25
CA ASP A 79 10.73 -1.60 -20.29
C ASP A 79 10.23 -1.98 -21.69
N GLY A 80 10.47 -1.11 -22.66
CA GLY A 80 10.13 -1.36 -24.06
C GLY A 80 9.60 -0.15 -24.81
N LYS A 81 9.13 -0.39 -26.03
CA LYS A 81 8.52 0.65 -26.87
C LYS A 81 7.10 0.95 -26.41
N PHE A 82 6.68 2.21 -26.58
CA PHE A 82 5.32 2.65 -26.30
C PHE A 82 4.81 3.58 -27.40
N THR A 83 3.49 3.66 -27.54
CA THR A 83 2.80 4.56 -28.47
C THR A 83 1.48 5.00 -27.82
N PHE A 84 1.17 6.29 -27.87
CA PHE A 84 -0.12 6.83 -27.42
C PHE A 84 -1.23 6.41 -28.40
N ALA A 85 -2.45 6.20 -27.89
CA ALA A 85 -3.56 5.78 -28.73
C ALA A 85 -4.06 6.95 -29.60
N THR A 86 -4.01 8.17 -29.07
CA THR A 86 -4.40 9.37 -29.81
C THR A 86 -3.30 9.81 -30.76
N THR A 87 -3.56 9.71 -32.06
CA THR A 87 -2.71 10.32 -33.10
C THR A 87 -2.95 11.83 -33.19
N LEU A 88 -1.95 12.59 -33.61
CA LEU A 88 -2.04 14.04 -33.78
C LEU A 88 -2.05 14.42 -35.25
N VAL A 89 -2.80 15.45 -35.62
CA VAL A 89 -2.83 16.01 -36.99
C VAL A 89 -1.45 16.57 -37.34
N GLU A 90 -1.00 16.40 -38.58
CA GLU A 90 0.22 17.00 -39.15
C GLU A 90 0.43 18.45 -38.67
N GLY A 91 1.61 18.72 -38.09
CA GLY A 91 1.99 20.04 -37.58
C GLY A 91 1.43 20.40 -36.20
N SER A 92 0.66 19.52 -35.55
CA SER A 92 0.24 19.71 -34.16
C SER A 92 1.43 19.62 -33.21
N ASP A 93 1.41 20.37 -32.12
CA ASP A 93 2.38 20.19 -31.04
C ASP A 93 2.09 18.90 -30.29
N TYR A 94 3.15 18.22 -29.83
CA TYR A 94 3.07 17.17 -28.83
C TYR A 94 3.83 17.58 -27.57
N LYS A 95 3.38 17.08 -26.43
CA LYS A 95 4.02 17.23 -25.13
C LYS A 95 3.77 15.98 -24.29
N VAL A 96 4.75 15.09 -24.26
CA VAL A 96 4.77 13.91 -23.40
C VAL A 96 5.21 14.33 -22.00
N SER A 97 4.47 13.91 -20.99
CA SER A 97 4.75 14.24 -19.59
C SER A 97 4.48 13.04 -18.69
N ILE A 98 5.13 13.01 -17.53
CA ILE A 98 4.89 11.98 -16.53
C ILE A 98 3.70 12.43 -15.69
N ARG A 99 2.60 11.67 -15.78
CA ARG A 99 1.40 11.89 -14.97
C ARG A 99 1.53 11.25 -13.59
N LYS A 100 2.19 10.09 -13.50
CA LYS A 100 2.46 9.38 -12.24
C LYS A 100 3.81 8.66 -12.31
N GLN A 101 4.69 8.94 -11.36
CA GLN A 101 5.96 8.22 -11.16
C GLN A 101 5.71 6.84 -10.51
N PRO A 102 6.54 5.82 -10.79
CA PRO A 102 6.58 4.60 -9.98
C PRO A 102 7.04 4.93 -8.55
N LEU A 103 6.55 4.18 -7.55
CA LEU A 103 7.04 4.37 -6.18
C LEU A 103 8.52 3.99 -6.10
N TRP A 104 9.30 4.82 -5.40
CA TRP A 104 10.74 4.62 -5.20
C TRP A 104 11.57 4.53 -6.51
N GLN A 105 11.10 5.17 -7.57
CA GLN A 105 11.88 5.48 -8.77
C GLN A 105 11.64 6.93 -9.23
N PHE A 106 12.59 7.46 -9.98
CA PHE A 106 12.46 8.72 -10.71
C PHE A 106 12.69 8.47 -12.19
N CYS A 107 11.67 8.74 -12.99
CA CYS A 107 11.73 8.72 -14.45
C CYS A 107 11.86 10.14 -15.01
N THR A 108 12.66 10.29 -16.06
CA THR A 108 12.78 11.53 -16.85
C THR A 108 12.37 11.27 -18.28
N VAL A 109 11.74 12.26 -18.92
CA VAL A 109 11.38 12.21 -20.34
C VAL A 109 12.32 13.15 -21.10
N THR A 110 12.87 12.70 -22.22
CA THR A 110 13.59 13.58 -23.14
C THR A 110 13.00 13.49 -24.54
N LYS A 111 13.21 14.55 -25.34
CA LYS A 111 12.48 14.78 -26.61
C LYS A 111 10.97 14.78 -26.39
N ASP A 112 10.57 15.33 -25.25
CA ASP A 112 9.22 15.30 -24.71
C ASP A 112 8.29 16.30 -25.40
N THR A 113 8.81 17.22 -26.20
CA THR A 113 8.04 18.21 -26.94
C THR A 113 8.51 18.33 -28.39
N GLY A 114 7.59 18.71 -29.28
CA GLY A 114 7.90 18.94 -30.70
C GLY A 114 6.65 19.06 -31.56
N LYS A 115 6.84 19.01 -32.89
CA LYS A 115 5.77 19.02 -33.88
C LYS A 115 5.60 17.61 -34.46
N ALA A 116 4.35 17.18 -34.59
CA ALA A 116 3.98 15.94 -35.27
C ALA A 116 4.06 16.13 -36.80
N SER A 117 5.26 16.19 -37.36
CA SER A 117 5.49 16.29 -38.82
C SER A 117 5.76 14.96 -39.51
N ALA A 118 5.89 13.91 -38.71
CA ALA A 118 6.03 12.49 -39.06
C ALA A 118 5.64 11.69 -37.80
N ASP A 119 5.53 10.36 -37.93
CA ASP A 119 5.45 9.48 -36.77
C ASP A 119 6.64 9.74 -35.82
N VAL A 120 6.34 10.12 -34.58
CA VAL A 120 7.34 10.37 -33.54
C VAL A 120 7.54 9.08 -32.76
N SER A 121 8.73 8.52 -32.80
CA SER A 121 9.07 7.27 -32.10
C SER A 121 10.31 7.37 -31.22
N ASP A 122 10.88 8.57 -31.07
CA ASP A 122 12.17 8.82 -30.43
C ASP A 122 12.06 9.55 -29.09
N VAL A 123 10.85 9.71 -28.54
CA VAL A 123 10.66 10.08 -27.13
C VAL A 123 11.36 9.02 -26.27
N THR A 124 12.18 9.45 -25.32
CA THR A 124 12.85 8.50 -24.42
C THR A 124 12.44 8.75 -22.98
N VAL A 125 12.22 7.66 -22.25
CA VAL A 125 11.94 7.67 -20.82
C VAL A 125 13.00 6.81 -20.13
N ALA A 126 13.73 7.43 -19.21
CA ALA A 126 14.76 6.75 -18.43
C ALA A 126 14.39 6.81 -16.95
N CYS A 127 14.26 5.65 -16.31
CA CYS A 127 13.92 5.50 -14.90
C CYS A 127 15.14 5.04 -14.09
N SER A 128 15.27 5.58 -12.89
CA SER A 128 16.34 5.24 -11.94
C SER A 128 15.78 5.02 -10.55
N ALA A 129 16.44 4.17 -9.75
CA ALA A 129 16.02 3.92 -8.38
C ALA A 129 16.19 5.17 -7.51
N ALA A 130 15.21 5.44 -6.63
CA ALA A 130 15.33 6.48 -5.62
C ALA A 130 16.29 6.06 -4.50
N ALA A 131 16.94 7.04 -3.88
CA ALA A 131 17.65 6.88 -2.62
C ALA A 131 16.72 7.19 -1.44
N ALA A 132 16.98 6.56 -0.28
CA ALA A 132 16.18 6.76 0.93
C ALA A 132 16.76 7.86 1.80
N LYS A 133 16.10 9.01 1.89
CA LYS A 133 16.46 10.05 2.86
C LYS A 133 15.73 9.78 4.18
N VAL A 134 16.49 9.48 5.23
CA VAL A 134 16.01 9.22 6.59
C VAL A 134 16.18 10.47 7.43
N GLU A 135 15.11 10.88 8.09
CA GLU A 135 15.05 12.04 8.99
C GLU A 135 14.33 11.67 10.28
N THR A 136 14.73 12.28 11.39
CA THR A 136 13.99 12.16 12.66
C THR A 136 12.74 13.02 12.61
N LEU A 137 11.56 12.39 12.73
CA LEU A 137 10.28 13.09 12.80
C LEU A 137 9.96 13.54 14.23
N ALA A 138 10.15 12.65 15.20
CA ALA A 138 9.87 12.91 16.61
C ALA A 138 10.69 11.99 17.54
N GLY A 139 10.84 12.41 18.79
CA GLY A 139 11.59 11.67 19.82
C GLY A 139 12.90 12.37 20.20
N THR A 140 13.21 12.40 21.49
CA THR A 140 14.47 12.95 22.04
C THR A 140 15.66 11.99 21.87
N GLY A 141 15.42 10.72 21.55
CA GLY A 141 16.43 9.66 21.63
C GLY A 141 16.59 9.07 23.03
N THR A 142 15.76 9.47 23.99
CA THR A 142 15.78 8.99 25.37
C THR A 142 14.39 8.51 25.80
N SER A 143 14.34 7.46 26.62
CA SER A 143 13.08 6.94 27.18
C SER A 143 12.32 8.03 27.94
N GLY A 144 11.01 8.09 27.73
CA GLY A 144 10.12 8.99 28.48
C GLY A 144 8.71 9.04 27.89
N THR A 145 7.87 9.91 28.46
CA THR A 145 6.45 10.06 28.11
C THR A 145 6.08 11.49 27.69
N ALA A 146 7.06 12.37 27.48
CA ALA A 146 6.80 13.79 27.27
C ALA A 146 6.04 14.01 25.96
N ASP A 147 4.93 14.76 26.03
CA ASP A 147 4.29 15.35 24.88
C ASP A 147 5.11 16.56 24.40
N GLY A 148 4.99 16.91 23.12
CA GLY A 148 5.76 18.00 22.54
C GLY A 148 5.92 17.90 21.03
N LYS A 149 6.52 18.92 20.42
CA LYS A 149 6.73 18.97 18.98
C LYS A 149 8.06 18.32 18.59
N GLY A 150 8.01 17.37 17.66
CA GLY A 150 9.17 16.70 17.08
C GLY A 150 10.10 16.13 18.15
N THR A 151 11.34 16.61 18.20
CA THR A 151 12.38 16.15 19.13
C THR A 151 12.18 16.61 20.57
N ALA A 152 11.15 17.41 20.87
CA ALA A 152 10.79 17.76 22.25
C ALA A 152 9.95 16.66 22.94
N ALA A 153 9.33 15.77 22.18
CA ALA A 153 8.59 14.63 22.71
C ALA A 153 9.51 13.45 23.01
N SER A 154 9.14 12.62 23.99
CA SER A 154 9.83 11.36 24.28
C SER A 154 8.88 10.17 24.25
N PHE A 155 9.46 9.01 23.91
CA PHE A 155 8.82 7.70 23.82
C PHE A 155 9.63 6.70 24.64
N ASP A 156 9.05 5.59 25.03
CA ASP A 156 9.75 4.45 25.59
C ASP A 156 9.35 3.14 24.88
N LEU A 157 10.28 2.69 24.03
CA LEU A 157 10.15 1.60 23.09
C LEU A 157 8.94 1.79 22.14
N PRO A 158 8.91 2.84 21.29
CA PRO A 158 7.86 2.98 20.30
C PRO A 158 7.83 1.74 19.39
N TYR A 159 6.67 1.13 19.24
CA TYR A 159 6.50 -0.19 18.61
C TYR A 159 5.58 -0.11 17.39
N GLY A 160 4.26 -0.08 17.62
CA GLY A 160 3.26 -0.01 16.55
C GLY A 160 3.19 1.38 15.94
N ILE A 161 3.00 1.46 14.62
CA ILE A 161 2.83 2.73 13.91
C ILE A 161 1.79 2.55 12.81
N ALA A 162 0.84 3.48 12.71
CA ALA A 162 -0.15 3.50 11.65
C ALA A 162 -0.45 4.94 11.20
N LEU A 163 -0.76 5.10 9.92
CA LEU A 163 -1.21 6.37 9.36
C LEU A 163 -2.65 6.66 9.77
N THR A 164 -2.91 7.92 10.08
CA THR A 164 -4.27 8.46 10.20
C THR A 164 -4.71 9.02 8.85
N LYS A 165 -6.02 9.14 8.64
CA LYS A 165 -6.58 9.66 7.39
C LYS A 165 -6.12 11.09 7.07
N ASN A 166 -5.82 11.89 8.09
CA ASN A 166 -5.41 13.27 7.96
C ASN A 166 -3.89 13.43 7.74
N GLY A 167 -3.17 12.35 7.46
CA GLY A 167 -1.72 12.37 7.20
C GLY A 167 -0.84 12.45 8.45
N GLY A 168 -1.43 12.36 9.65
CA GLY A 168 -0.71 12.16 10.91
C GLY A 168 -0.47 10.68 11.20
N LEU A 169 0.02 10.37 12.40
CA LEU A 169 0.34 9.01 12.84
C LEU A 169 -0.32 8.70 14.19
N LEU A 170 -0.63 7.42 14.40
CA LEU A 170 -0.75 6.85 15.73
C LEU A 170 0.49 6.00 16.00
N ILE A 171 1.03 6.10 17.22
CA ILE A 171 2.22 5.39 17.71
C ILE A 171 1.87 4.65 18.98
N GLY A 172 2.28 3.38 19.07
CA GLY A 172 2.21 2.60 20.29
C GLY A 172 3.48 2.80 21.06
N ASP A 173 3.37 3.44 22.22
CA ASP A 173 4.47 3.70 23.14
C ASP A 173 4.50 2.57 24.16
N TRP A 174 5.17 1.48 23.79
CA TRP A 174 4.89 0.14 24.30
C TRP A 174 5.16 -0.01 25.79
N SER A 175 6.34 0.40 26.26
CA SER A 175 6.68 0.32 27.69
C SER A 175 5.79 1.23 28.53
N ASN A 176 5.38 2.36 27.96
CA ASN A 176 4.50 3.33 28.62
C ASN A 176 3.02 2.92 28.56
N ASN A 177 2.63 1.91 27.77
CA ASN A 177 1.24 1.51 27.53
C ASN A 177 0.33 2.67 27.13
N LEU A 178 0.87 3.58 26.31
CA LEU A 178 0.16 4.71 25.76
C LEU A 178 0.00 4.55 24.25
N LEU A 179 -1.17 4.92 23.75
CA LEU A 179 -1.36 5.24 22.34
C LEU A 179 -1.10 6.73 22.18
N ARG A 180 -0.10 7.10 21.39
CA ARG A 180 0.30 8.49 21.13
C ARG A 180 -0.14 8.88 19.71
N LYS A 181 -0.45 10.15 19.49
CA LYS A 181 -0.79 10.71 18.17
C LYS A 181 0.25 11.74 17.77
N ILE A 182 0.67 11.70 16.51
CA ILE A 182 1.57 12.68 15.89
C ILE A 182 0.82 13.41 14.78
N SER A 183 0.72 14.74 14.85
CA SER A 183 0.14 15.55 13.76
C SER A 183 1.05 15.57 12.52
N PRO A 184 0.55 15.97 11.33
CA PRO A 184 1.41 16.24 10.17
C PRO A 184 2.54 17.24 10.46
N GLU A 185 2.32 18.16 11.40
CA GLU A 185 3.29 19.15 11.87
C GLU A 185 4.26 18.61 12.94
N ALA A 186 4.19 17.32 13.25
CA ALA A 186 4.99 16.59 14.24
C ALA A 186 4.68 16.91 15.72
N ASP A 187 3.49 17.42 16.04
CA ASP A 187 3.06 17.56 17.44
C ASP A 187 2.64 16.20 18.00
N VAL A 188 3.33 15.76 19.06
CA VAL A 188 3.08 14.49 19.75
C VAL A 188 2.21 14.73 20.97
N THR A 189 1.12 13.98 21.09
CA THR A 189 0.18 14.02 22.22
C THR A 189 -0.20 12.62 22.67
N THR A 190 -0.48 12.46 23.96
CA THR A 190 -1.08 11.22 24.48
C THR A 190 -2.54 11.14 24.07
N PHE A 191 -2.91 10.10 23.32
CA PHE A 191 -4.24 9.94 22.74
C PHE A 191 -5.15 9.03 23.57
N ALA A 192 -4.65 7.87 24.00
CA ALA A 192 -5.38 6.95 24.88
C ALA A 192 -4.43 6.11 25.74
N GLY A 193 -4.94 5.59 26.86
CA GLY A 193 -4.14 4.82 27.83
C GLY A 193 -3.59 5.70 28.95
N ASN A 194 -3.28 5.08 30.09
CA ASN A 194 -2.82 5.78 31.29
C ASN A 194 -1.59 5.14 31.95
N GLY A 195 -0.92 4.22 31.25
CA GLY A 195 0.26 3.51 31.74
C GLY A 195 0.00 2.39 32.75
N VAL A 196 -1.24 2.18 33.18
CA VAL A 196 -1.60 1.03 34.02
C VAL A 196 -1.69 -0.23 33.16
N LEU A 197 -1.01 -1.30 33.56
CA LEU A 197 -1.05 -2.62 32.92
C LEU A 197 -2.36 -3.37 33.19
N ALA A 198 -3.46 -2.86 32.62
CA ALA A 198 -4.79 -3.44 32.71
C ALA A 198 -5.55 -3.20 31.41
N SER A 199 -6.54 -4.03 31.12
CA SER A 199 -7.42 -3.84 29.95
C SER A 199 -8.72 -3.19 30.40
N VAL A 200 -8.76 -1.86 30.44
CA VAL A 200 -9.94 -1.11 30.90
C VAL A 200 -10.54 -0.32 29.73
N ASP A 201 -11.83 -0.51 29.49
CA ASP A 201 -12.60 0.27 28.52
C ASP A 201 -12.83 1.70 29.08
N GLY A 202 -12.86 2.70 28.22
CA GLY A 202 -13.00 4.09 28.65
C GLY A 202 -12.61 5.08 27.55
N ASN A 203 -12.72 6.38 27.83
CA ASN A 203 -12.31 7.43 26.91
C ASN A 203 -10.94 8.01 27.30
N GLY A 204 -10.02 8.11 26.34
CA GLY A 204 -8.72 8.73 26.50
C GLY A 204 -7.89 8.09 27.63
N LEU A 205 -7.54 8.89 28.63
CA LEU A 205 -6.75 8.46 29.79
C LEU A 205 -7.56 7.63 30.82
N ASN A 206 -8.87 7.52 30.67
CA ASN A 206 -9.69 6.63 31.51
C ASN A 206 -9.64 5.17 31.03
N ALA A 207 -9.11 4.93 29.83
CA ALA A 207 -8.84 3.60 29.32
C ALA A 207 -7.41 3.14 29.69
N SER A 208 -7.18 1.83 29.65
CA SER A 208 -5.84 1.27 29.78
C SER A 208 -5.66 0.00 28.92
N PHE A 209 -4.41 -0.33 28.67
CA PHE A 209 -3.97 -1.50 27.91
C PHE A 209 -2.98 -2.32 28.74
N LYS A 210 -2.89 -3.62 28.46
CA LYS A 210 -1.96 -4.54 29.10
C LYS A 210 -0.98 -5.09 28.06
N ASP A 211 0.12 -4.38 27.89
CA ASP A 211 1.08 -4.47 26.78
C ASP A 211 0.43 -4.11 25.45
N LEU A 212 0.26 -2.80 25.22
CA LEU A 212 -0.18 -2.26 23.93
C LEU A 212 0.85 -2.62 22.84
N ALA A 213 0.48 -3.52 21.93
CA ALA A 213 1.35 -3.97 20.85
C ALA A 213 1.06 -3.19 19.55
N SER A 214 1.12 -3.87 18.39
CA SER A 214 0.84 -3.24 17.10
C SER A 214 -0.67 -3.05 16.90
N PHE A 215 -1.01 -2.05 16.09
CA PHE A 215 -2.36 -1.68 15.72
C PHE A 215 -2.39 -1.25 14.26
N THR A 216 -3.60 -1.10 13.74
CA THR A 216 -3.90 -0.54 12.43
C THR A 216 -5.02 0.49 12.52
N VAL A 217 -5.22 1.29 11.48
CA VAL A 217 -6.26 2.30 11.39
C VAL A 217 -7.06 2.05 10.12
N ASP A 218 -8.40 2.05 10.24
CA ASP A 218 -9.29 1.86 9.10
C ASP A 218 -9.60 3.19 8.36
N ALA A 219 -10.39 3.10 7.30
CA ALA A 219 -10.78 4.27 6.49
C ALA A 219 -11.63 5.32 7.24
N THR A 220 -12.13 4.99 8.44
CA THR A 220 -12.91 5.87 9.32
C THR A 220 -12.06 6.54 10.39
N ASP A 221 -10.74 6.33 10.38
CA ASP A 221 -9.81 6.78 11.42
C ASP A 221 -10.04 6.07 12.78
N THR A 222 -10.63 4.88 12.74
CA THR A 222 -10.75 4.00 13.92
C THR A 222 -9.53 3.09 13.98
N ALA A 223 -8.87 3.05 15.14
CA ALA A 223 -7.74 2.15 15.37
C ALA A 223 -8.20 0.80 15.95
N PHE A 224 -7.58 -0.29 15.50
CA PHE A 224 -7.73 -1.62 16.07
C PHE A 224 -6.39 -2.08 16.66
N VAL A 225 -6.36 -2.33 17.96
CA VAL A 225 -5.15 -2.50 18.77
C VAL A 225 -5.09 -3.91 19.32
N ALA A 226 -3.93 -4.56 19.19
CA ALA A 226 -3.64 -5.78 19.92
C ALA A 226 -3.24 -5.43 21.37
N ASP A 227 -4.09 -5.81 22.32
CA ASP A 227 -3.81 -5.73 23.76
C ASP A 227 -3.22 -7.09 24.18
N ALA A 228 -1.89 -7.19 24.13
CA ALA A 228 -1.21 -8.47 23.97
C ALA A 228 -1.34 -9.36 25.21
N GLN A 229 -1.07 -8.82 26.40
CA GLN A 229 -1.27 -9.55 27.66
C GLN A 229 -2.69 -9.37 28.21
N GLY A 230 -3.47 -8.46 27.62
CA GLY A 230 -4.91 -8.40 27.78
C GLY A 230 -5.65 -9.50 27.03
N HIS A 231 -5.00 -10.18 26.07
CA HIS A 231 -5.57 -11.24 25.22
C HIS A 231 -6.86 -10.82 24.51
N ARG A 232 -6.87 -9.58 24.04
CA ARG A 232 -8.03 -8.92 23.43
C ARG A 232 -7.61 -8.11 22.20
N ILE A 233 -8.56 -7.91 21.30
CA ILE A 233 -8.50 -6.88 20.28
C ILE A 233 -9.37 -5.72 20.74
N ARG A 234 -8.79 -4.52 20.76
CA ARG A 234 -9.41 -3.29 21.23
C ARG A 234 -9.70 -2.40 20.03
N LYS A 235 -10.78 -1.63 20.09
CA LYS A 235 -11.10 -0.56 19.15
C LYS A 235 -10.93 0.77 19.85
N VAL A 236 -10.27 1.71 19.19
CA VAL A 236 -10.10 3.10 19.63
C VAL A 236 -10.68 4.01 18.56
N THR A 237 -11.75 4.74 18.87
CA THR A 237 -12.34 5.70 17.93
C THR A 237 -11.45 6.93 17.75
N SER A 238 -11.75 7.78 16.77
CA SER A 238 -11.07 9.06 16.57
C SER A 238 -11.26 10.05 17.75
N THR A 239 -12.24 9.81 18.62
CA THR A 239 -12.49 10.52 19.88
C THR A 239 -11.86 9.84 21.10
N ALA A 240 -10.99 8.85 20.90
CA ALA A 240 -10.29 8.07 21.92
C ALA A 240 -11.17 7.17 22.81
N ASP A 241 -12.37 6.78 22.36
CA ASP A 241 -13.17 5.76 23.04
C ASP A 241 -12.59 4.37 22.80
N VAL A 242 -12.13 3.73 23.87
CA VAL A 242 -11.53 2.39 23.86
C VAL A 242 -12.56 1.35 24.31
N THR A 243 -12.80 0.35 23.46
CA THR A 243 -13.71 -0.78 23.75
C THR A 243 -13.14 -2.12 23.30
N THR A 244 -13.61 -3.22 23.88
CA THR A 244 -13.26 -4.57 23.40
C THR A 244 -14.06 -4.94 22.15
N VAL A 245 -13.37 -5.37 21.10
CA VAL A 245 -13.97 -5.91 19.87
C VAL A 245 -14.13 -7.43 19.97
N ALA A 246 -13.06 -8.11 20.38
CA ALA A 246 -13.02 -9.57 20.51
C ALA A 246 -12.03 -10.01 21.59
N GLY A 247 -12.25 -11.20 22.14
CA GLY A 247 -11.44 -11.75 23.24
C GLY A 247 -12.02 -11.43 24.62
N ASN A 248 -11.98 -12.40 25.53
CA ASN A 248 -12.43 -12.24 26.91
C ASN A 248 -11.29 -12.09 27.93
N GLY A 249 -10.03 -12.20 27.50
CA GLY A 249 -8.84 -12.16 28.36
C GLY A 249 -8.28 -13.53 28.75
N THR A 250 -8.91 -14.62 28.35
CA THR A 250 -8.37 -15.97 28.55
C THR A 250 -7.29 -16.26 27.51
N LYS A 251 -6.09 -16.66 27.99
CA LYS A 251 -4.92 -16.99 27.16
C LYS A 251 -5.06 -18.35 26.46
N THR A 252 -5.88 -18.42 25.42
CA THR A 252 -6.08 -19.61 24.59
C THR A 252 -6.46 -19.20 23.17
N THR A 253 -6.30 -20.07 22.19
CA THR A 253 -6.65 -19.79 20.79
C THR A 253 -7.93 -20.54 20.44
N THR A 254 -9.08 -19.87 20.53
CA THR A 254 -10.40 -20.48 20.30
C THR A 254 -11.23 -19.59 19.38
N ASP A 255 -11.77 -20.18 18.32
CA ASP A 255 -12.71 -19.53 17.40
C ASP A 255 -14.06 -19.26 18.10
N GLY A 256 -14.79 -18.25 17.64
CA GLY A 256 -16.03 -17.82 18.27
C GLY A 256 -16.48 -16.45 17.79
N ASN A 257 -17.58 -15.92 18.33
CA ASN A 257 -18.07 -14.59 17.99
C ASN A 257 -17.71 -13.58 19.09
N GLY A 258 -17.05 -12.47 18.72
CA GLY A 258 -16.70 -11.37 19.62
C GLY A 258 -15.92 -11.83 20.85
N THR A 259 -16.47 -11.61 22.04
CA THR A 259 -15.86 -11.99 23.32
C THR A 259 -15.97 -13.48 23.66
N ALA A 260 -16.74 -14.27 22.90
CA ALA A 260 -16.74 -15.72 23.02
C ALA A 260 -15.47 -16.36 22.43
N ALA A 261 -14.81 -15.69 21.49
CA ALA A 261 -13.49 -16.08 21.01
C ALA A 261 -12.42 -15.74 22.04
N THR A 262 -11.28 -16.43 21.96
CA THR A 262 -10.11 -16.18 22.81
C THR A 262 -8.86 -16.03 21.96
N PHE A 263 -7.88 -15.27 22.47
CA PHE A 263 -6.59 -15.06 21.82
C PHE A 263 -5.43 -15.47 22.75
N ASN A 264 -4.35 -16.00 22.19
CA ASN A 264 -3.12 -16.29 22.90
C ASN A 264 -2.03 -15.28 22.50
N THR A 265 -1.97 -14.18 23.25
CA THR A 265 -1.03 -13.07 23.02
C THR A 265 -1.11 -12.52 21.58
N PRO A 266 -2.22 -11.83 21.20
CA PRO A 266 -2.28 -11.13 19.92
C PRO A 266 -1.21 -10.03 19.90
N ILE A 267 -0.46 -9.88 18.81
CA ILE A 267 0.67 -8.93 18.75
C ILE A 267 0.53 -7.89 17.64
N SER A 268 -0.26 -8.17 16.60
CA SER A 268 -0.46 -7.27 15.48
C SER A 268 -1.83 -7.49 14.84
N VAL A 269 -2.38 -6.43 14.25
CA VAL A 269 -3.67 -6.42 13.57
C VAL A 269 -3.52 -5.68 12.25
N ALA A 270 -4.06 -6.22 11.17
CA ALA A 270 -4.29 -5.53 9.89
C ALA A 270 -5.78 -5.45 9.59
N VAL A 271 -6.21 -4.46 8.79
CA VAL A 271 -7.62 -4.27 8.39
C VAL A 271 -7.71 -4.15 6.88
N ASP A 272 -8.65 -4.85 6.26
CA ASP A 272 -8.94 -4.71 4.83
C ASP A 272 -10.03 -3.66 4.55
N ALA A 273 -10.22 -3.34 3.26
CA ALA A 273 -11.22 -2.37 2.82
C ALA A 273 -12.67 -2.79 3.10
N ALA A 274 -12.93 -4.07 3.36
CA ALA A 274 -14.24 -4.59 3.76
C ALA A 274 -14.45 -4.57 5.28
N GLY A 275 -13.44 -4.14 6.06
CA GLY A 275 -13.49 -4.08 7.52
C GLY A 275 -13.20 -5.41 8.21
N ASN A 276 -12.67 -6.42 7.51
CA ASN A 276 -12.18 -7.62 8.19
C ASN A 276 -10.85 -7.29 8.87
N LEU A 277 -10.67 -7.81 10.08
CA LEU A 277 -9.41 -7.73 10.82
C LEU A 277 -8.64 -9.03 10.70
N TYR A 278 -7.32 -8.94 10.56
CA TYR A 278 -6.41 -10.06 10.54
C TYR A 278 -5.43 -9.93 11.69
N VAL A 279 -5.52 -10.85 12.64
CA VAL A 279 -4.79 -10.80 13.91
C VAL A 279 -3.68 -11.83 13.89
N LEU A 280 -2.45 -11.42 14.14
CA LEU A 280 -1.33 -12.32 14.35
C LEU A 280 -1.22 -12.64 15.85
N GLU A 281 -1.32 -13.93 16.20
CA GLU A 281 -1.10 -14.41 17.56
C GLU A 281 0.33 -14.88 17.75
N TYR A 282 1.07 -14.17 18.60
CA TYR A 282 2.44 -14.53 18.97
C TYR A 282 2.49 -15.87 19.72
N GLY A 283 1.59 -16.06 20.70
CA GLY A 283 1.55 -17.27 21.51
C GLY A 283 0.82 -18.42 20.82
N GLY A 284 -0.19 -18.12 20.00
CA GLY A 284 -0.97 -19.11 19.25
C GLY A 284 -0.25 -19.65 18.01
N GLY A 285 0.66 -18.87 17.41
CA GLY A 285 1.33 -19.24 16.16
C GLY A 285 0.37 -19.29 14.97
N VAL A 286 -0.67 -18.44 15.01
CA VAL A 286 -1.76 -18.42 14.03
C VAL A 286 -2.06 -17.01 13.55
N VAL A 287 -2.66 -16.93 12.37
CA VAL A 287 -3.34 -15.74 11.87
C VAL A 287 -4.85 -15.97 12.00
N ARG A 288 -5.53 -15.12 12.78
CA ARG A 288 -6.98 -15.13 12.95
C ARG A 288 -7.61 -14.10 12.01
N LYS A 289 -8.81 -14.39 11.51
CA LYS A 289 -9.65 -13.43 10.79
C LYS A 289 -10.87 -13.10 11.65
N ILE A 290 -11.19 -11.81 11.76
CA ILE A 290 -12.41 -11.29 12.37
C ILE A 290 -13.20 -10.61 11.27
N ASP A 291 -14.41 -11.08 10.97
CA ASP A 291 -15.30 -10.41 10.02
C ASP A 291 -16.05 -9.22 10.67
N PRO A 292 -16.75 -8.37 9.90
CA PRO A 292 -17.54 -7.26 10.46
C PRO A 292 -18.68 -7.70 11.39
N ALA A 293 -19.10 -8.96 11.35
CA ALA A 293 -20.06 -9.56 12.27
C ALA A 293 -19.38 -10.14 13.54
N LEU A 294 -18.07 -9.90 13.71
CA LEU A 294 -17.22 -10.33 14.80
C LEU A 294 -16.98 -11.84 14.89
N ASN A 295 -17.22 -12.60 13.83
CA ASN A 295 -16.85 -14.00 13.79
C ASN A 295 -15.33 -14.11 13.69
N VAL A 296 -14.70 -14.69 14.71
CA VAL A 296 -13.28 -14.99 14.78
C VAL A 296 -13.05 -16.42 14.31
N THR A 297 -12.26 -16.56 13.24
CA THR A 297 -11.86 -17.84 12.65
C THR A 297 -10.36 -17.94 12.49
N THR A 298 -9.80 -19.15 12.49
CA THR A 298 -8.38 -19.36 12.19
C THR A 298 -8.16 -19.43 10.67
N LEU A 299 -7.41 -18.49 10.11
CA LEU A 299 -7.10 -18.43 8.68
C LEU A 299 -5.91 -19.32 8.32
N ALA A 300 -4.84 -19.28 9.11
CA ALA A 300 -3.62 -20.04 8.86
C ALA A 300 -2.77 -20.21 10.14
N GLY A 301 -1.87 -21.20 10.12
CA GLY A 301 -0.93 -21.47 11.20
C GLY A 301 -1.40 -22.55 12.16
N SER A 302 -0.48 -23.05 12.97
CA SER A 302 -0.74 -24.02 14.02
C SER A 302 0.37 -24.00 15.07
N SER A 303 0.07 -24.57 16.24
CA SER A 303 1.03 -24.86 17.30
C SER A 303 1.41 -26.35 17.27
N PRO A 304 2.67 -26.75 17.58
CA PRO A 304 3.79 -25.91 18.02
C PRO A 304 4.41 -25.09 16.86
N PRO A 305 5.14 -24.01 17.19
CA PRO A 305 5.86 -23.19 16.23
C PRO A 305 6.71 -23.96 15.21
N GLY A 306 6.86 -23.39 14.02
CA GLY A 306 7.67 -23.94 12.93
C GLY A 306 7.64 -23.04 11.70
N PHE A 307 8.09 -23.51 10.53
CA PHE A 307 8.20 -22.68 9.33
C PHE A 307 7.56 -23.29 8.07
N ALA A 308 6.75 -24.33 8.23
CA ALA A 308 6.14 -25.02 7.10
C ALA A 308 5.27 -24.06 6.26
N ASP A 309 5.46 -24.10 4.95
CA ASP A 309 4.49 -23.59 3.99
C ASP A 309 3.32 -24.58 3.88
N GLY A 310 2.14 -24.10 3.49
CA GLY A 310 0.93 -24.93 3.46
C GLY A 310 -0.34 -24.10 3.48
N THR A 311 -1.49 -24.78 3.49
CA THR A 311 -2.80 -24.10 3.57
C THR A 311 -3.40 -24.28 4.96
N GLY A 312 -3.95 -23.20 5.53
CA GLY A 312 -4.63 -23.24 6.82
C GLY A 312 -3.69 -23.72 7.94
N SER A 313 -4.12 -24.73 8.69
CA SER A 313 -3.37 -25.29 9.83
C SER A 313 -2.13 -26.10 9.43
N ALA A 314 -1.96 -26.46 8.16
CA ALA A 314 -0.75 -27.13 7.67
C ALA A 314 0.47 -26.18 7.66
N ALA A 315 0.23 -24.87 7.54
CA ALA A 315 1.28 -23.88 7.65
C ALA A 315 1.72 -23.70 9.11
N LYS A 316 2.98 -23.28 9.31
CA LYS A 316 3.52 -22.96 10.63
C LYS A 316 4.30 -21.64 10.63
N PHE A 317 4.23 -20.96 11.76
CA PHE A 317 4.99 -19.74 12.07
C PHE A 317 5.84 -19.95 13.32
N GLY A 318 7.00 -19.31 13.40
CA GLY A 318 7.92 -19.43 14.52
C GLY A 318 7.44 -18.53 15.65
N ARG A 319 7.55 -17.22 15.43
CA ARG A 319 6.99 -16.15 16.25
C ARG A 319 6.90 -14.91 15.39
N GLY A 320 5.74 -14.65 14.81
CA GLY A 320 5.56 -13.47 13.98
C GLY A 320 5.33 -12.22 14.84
N TYR A 321 5.88 -11.08 14.42
CA TYR A 321 5.76 -9.80 15.17
C TYR A 321 4.82 -8.79 14.53
N ASN A 322 4.63 -8.84 13.21
CA ASN A 322 3.79 -7.89 12.48
C ASN A 322 3.13 -8.52 11.24
N ILE A 323 1.96 -7.98 10.87
CA ILE A 323 1.20 -8.34 9.69
C ILE A 323 0.77 -7.10 8.90
N ALA A 324 0.90 -7.16 7.57
CA ALA A 324 0.39 -6.14 6.65
C ALA A 324 -0.51 -6.77 5.59
N ILE A 325 -1.39 -5.99 4.97
CA ILE A 325 -2.32 -6.45 3.93
C ILE A 325 -2.21 -5.58 2.67
N ASP A 326 -2.21 -6.21 1.49
CA ASP A 326 -2.27 -5.48 0.21
C ASP A 326 -3.71 -5.26 -0.27
N GLY A 327 -3.86 -4.45 -1.32
CA GLY A 327 -5.17 -4.13 -1.91
C GLY A 327 -5.89 -5.34 -2.55
N SER A 328 -5.21 -6.49 -2.71
CA SER A 328 -5.81 -7.74 -3.17
C SER A 328 -6.19 -8.68 -2.01
N GLY A 329 -5.95 -8.25 -0.76
CA GLY A 329 -6.22 -9.03 0.44
C GLY A 329 -5.16 -10.06 0.78
N ASN A 330 -3.98 -10.05 0.14
CA ASN A 330 -2.88 -10.90 0.58
C ASN A 330 -2.24 -10.30 1.83
N LEU A 331 -1.92 -11.17 2.79
CA LEU A 331 -1.23 -10.80 4.01
C LEU A 331 0.27 -11.06 3.87
N TYR A 332 1.06 -10.22 4.51
CA TYR A 332 2.50 -10.37 4.63
C TYR A 332 2.84 -10.43 6.11
N VAL A 333 3.59 -11.45 6.52
CA VAL A 333 3.95 -11.68 7.92
C VAL A 333 5.47 -11.67 8.05
N ALA A 334 5.97 -10.86 8.98
CA ALA A 334 7.33 -10.96 9.49
C ALA A 334 7.40 -12.16 10.45
N ASP A 335 7.88 -13.31 9.97
CA ASP A 335 8.03 -14.54 10.74
C ASP A 335 9.42 -14.57 11.40
N SER A 336 9.53 -13.77 12.45
CA SER A 336 10.79 -13.21 12.94
C SER A 336 11.78 -14.28 13.43
N SER A 337 11.32 -15.21 14.28
CA SER A 337 12.17 -16.32 14.74
C SER A 337 12.59 -17.30 13.64
N ASN A 338 11.93 -17.26 12.49
CA ASN A 338 12.29 -18.05 11.31
C ASN A 338 13.05 -17.22 10.27
N HIS A 339 13.42 -15.96 10.53
CA HIS A 339 14.21 -15.12 9.64
C HIS A 339 13.60 -14.99 8.21
N ARG A 340 12.27 -14.93 8.13
CA ARG A 340 11.51 -15.01 6.88
C ARG A 340 10.41 -13.98 6.81
N ILE A 341 10.07 -13.60 5.58
CA ILE A 341 8.83 -12.92 5.24
C ILE A 341 7.91 -13.92 4.55
N ARG A 342 6.69 -14.05 5.05
CA ARG A 342 5.69 -15.00 4.56
C ARG A 342 4.58 -14.24 3.84
N LYS A 343 4.02 -14.82 2.79
CA LYS A 343 2.83 -14.32 2.10
C LYS A 343 1.68 -15.29 2.34
N ILE A 344 0.48 -14.75 2.61
CA ILE A 344 -0.73 -15.53 2.84
C ILE A 344 -1.82 -15.01 1.90
N THR A 345 -2.44 -15.89 1.12
CA THR A 345 -3.58 -15.52 0.27
C THR A 345 -4.86 -15.34 1.11
N PRO A 346 -5.91 -14.68 0.58
CA PRO A 346 -7.22 -14.61 1.25
C PRO A 346 -7.82 -15.99 1.62
N THR A 347 -7.39 -17.05 0.93
CA THR A 347 -7.83 -18.44 1.16
C THR A 347 -6.93 -19.20 2.14
N GLY A 348 -5.94 -18.54 2.76
CA GLY A 348 -5.08 -19.14 3.78
C GLY A 348 -3.92 -19.97 3.25
N VAL A 349 -3.54 -19.82 1.97
CA VAL A 349 -2.33 -20.45 1.41
C VAL A 349 -1.11 -19.64 1.84
N VAL A 350 -0.20 -20.24 2.60
CA VAL A 350 1.04 -19.63 3.11
C VAL A 350 2.22 -20.09 2.29
N THR A 351 3.01 -19.13 1.78
CA THR A 351 4.28 -19.35 1.09
C THR A 351 5.38 -18.48 1.67
N THR A 352 6.63 -18.94 1.60
CA THR A 352 7.79 -18.08 1.90
C THR A 352 8.02 -17.12 0.73
N LEU A 353 7.93 -15.80 1.00
CA LEU A 353 8.22 -14.75 0.01
C LEU A 353 9.73 -14.51 -0.11
N ALA A 354 10.41 -14.41 1.04
CA ALA A 354 11.86 -14.22 1.11
C ALA A 354 12.44 -14.67 2.46
N GLY A 355 13.74 -14.95 2.48
CA GLY A 355 14.50 -15.38 3.65
C GLY A 355 14.83 -16.87 3.62
N THR A 356 16.11 -17.20 3.81
CA THR A 356 16.57 -18.61 3.87
C THR A 356 16.18 -19.30 5.18
N GLY A 357 15.96 -18.53 6.25
CA GLY A 357 15.85 -19.05 7.61
C GLY A 357 17.13 -18.92 8.44
N THR A 358 18.22 -18.47 7.84
CA THR A 358 19.47 -18.17 8.54
C THR A 358 19.56 -16.68 8.85
N PRO A 359 19.90 -16.27 10.09
CA PRO A 359 20.12 -14.87 10.43
C PRO A 359 21.17 -14.23 9.53
N GLY A 360 20.87 -13.04 8.99
CA GLY A 360 21.81 -12.28 8.18
C GLY A 360 21.21 -11.04 7.53
N ALA A 361 22.00 -10.40 6.67
CA ALA A 361 21.62 -9.18 5.94
C ALA A 361 22.17 -9.22 4.51
N THR A 362 21.96 -10.34 3.82
CA THR A 362 22.35 -10.53 2.42
C THR A 362 21.19 -10.11 1.52
N ASP A 363 21.47 -9.25 0.55
CA ASP A 363 20.55 -8.85 -0.51
C ASP A 363 20.57 -9.88 -1.66
N GLY A 364 19.53 -9.87 -2.50
CA GLY A 364 19.42 -10.77 -3.65
C GLY A 364 18.02 -11.35 -3.84
N PRO A 365 17.85 -12.34 -4.73
CA PRO A 365 16.60 -13.08 -4.88
C PRO A 365 16.10 -13.65 -3.54
N GLY A 366 14.79 -13.67 -3.33
CA GLY A 366 14.17 -13.95 -2.03
C GLY A 366 14.57 -15.29 -1.40
N ASN A 367 14.84 -16.31 -2.21
CA ASN A 367 15.31 -17.63 -1.74
C ASN A 367 16.79 -17.67 -1.32
N SER A 368 17.54 -16.59 -1.55
CA SER A 368 18.96 -16.44 -1.23
C SER A 368 19.24 -15.29 -0.26
N ALA A 369 18.33 -14.31 -0.18
CA ALA A 369 18.39 -13.21 0.75
C ALA A 369 18.25 -13.69 2.20
N THR A 370 18.92 -13.00 3.12
CA THR A 370 18.83 -13.27 4.57
C THR A 370 18.31 -12.06 5.33
N PHE A 371 17.58 -12.35 6.40
CA PHE A 371 17.08 -11.40 7.40
C PHE A 371 17.54 -11.84 8.79
N SER A 372 17.58 -10.91 9.75
CA SER A 372 17.90 -11.17 11.14
C SER A 372 16.74 -10.68 12.01
N ASP A 373 15.90 -11.61 12.47
CA ASP A 373 14.71 -11.34 13.28
C ASP A 373 13.81 -10.24 12.68
N PRO A 374 13.36 -10.30 11.41
CA PRO A 374 12.58 -9.20 10.81
C PRO A 374 11.29 -8.97 11.59
N ARG A 375 10.95 -7.74 11.96
CA ARG A 375 9.80 -7.46 12.85
C ARG A 375 8.67 -6.67 12.21
N GLY A 376 8.95 -5.63 11.45
CA GLY A 376 7.94 -4.81 10.78
C GLY A 376 7.78 -5.15 9.31
N VAL A 377 6.54 -5.08 8.82
CA VAL A 377 6.23 -5.18 7.39
C VAL A 377 5.22 -4.12 6.99
N ALA A 378 5.38 -3.56 5.79
CA ALA A 378 4.34 -2.78 5.12
C ALA A 378 4.38 -3.09 3.62
N VAL A 379 3.28 -2.86 2.92
CA VAL A 379 3.16 -3.09 1.48
C VAL A 379 2.61 -1.85 0.80
N ASP A 380 3.18 -1.48 -0.34
CA ASP A 380 2.71 -0.35 -1.13
C ASP A 380 1.71 -0.76 -2.22
N ALA A 381 1.20 0.24 -2.96
CA ALA A 381 0.23 0.02 -4.04
C ALA A 381 0.82 -0.65 -5.29
N ASP A 382 2.16 -0.65 -5.43
CA ASP A 382 2.87 -1.33 -6.53
C ASP A 382 3.26 -2.77 -6.15
N GLY A 383 2.93 -3.20 -4.91
CA GLY A 383 3.20 -4.53 -4.39
C GLY A 383 4.61 -4.73 -3.82
N ASN A 384 5.38 -3.65 -3.61
CA ASN A 384 6.64 -3.75 -2.88
C ASN A 384 6.38 -3.95 -1.40
N VAL A 385 7.14 -4.84 -0.77
CA VAL A 385 7.08 -5.09 0.68
C VAL A 385 8.31 -4.45 1.34
N TYR A 386 8.08 -3.65 2.35
CA TYR A 386 9.10 -2.98 3.15
C TYR A 386 9.23 -3.70 4.49
N VAL A 387 10.46 -3.91 4.94
CA VAL A 387 10.77 -4.74 6.11
C VAL A 387 11.71 -4.00 7.04
N ALA A 388 11.33 -3.89 8.31
CA ALA A 388 12.26 -3.52 9.37
C ALA A 388 13.01 -4.79 9.80
N ASP A 389 14.25 -4.91 9.34
CA ASP A 389 15.14 -6.03 9.63
C ASP A 389 15.84 -5.76 10.97
N PHE A 390 15.06 -5.95 12.04
CA PHE A 390 15.35 -5.53 13.41
C PHE A 390 16.75 -5.93 13.88
N GLY A 391 17.12 -7.21 13.73
CA GLY A 391 18.41 -7.72 14.20
C GLY A 391 19.60 -7.20 13.39
N SER A 392 19.36 -6.73 12.17
CA SER A 392 20.38 -6.12 11.31
C SER A 392 20.42 -4.59 11.43
N SER A 393 19.42 -3.97 12.07
CA SER A 393 19.19 -2.51 12.10
C SER A 393 19.11 -1.88 10.70
N LEU A 394 18.45 -2.57 9.77
CA LEU A 394 18.28 -2.13 8.39
C LEU A 394 16.80 -1.99 8.03
N LEU A 395 16.52 -1.09 7.09
CA LEU A 395 15.27 -1.07 6.35
C LEU A 395 15.51 -1.77 5.01
N ARG A 396 14.72 -2.79 4.71
CA ARG A 396 14.85 -3.61 3.50
C ARG A 396 13.60 -3.47 2.63
N ARG A 397 13.73 -3.72 1.33
CA ARG A 397 12.63 -3.74 0.37
C ARG A 397 12.64 -5.05 -0.40
N ILE A 398 11.47 -5.62 -0.63
CA ILE A 398 11.22 -6.78 -1.48
C ILE A 398 10.34 -6.32 -2.65
N THR A 399 10.80 -6.50 -3.88
CA THR A 399 9.99 -6.18 -5.06
C THR A 399 8.91 -7.24 -5.31
N PRO A 400 7.88 -6.98 -6.15
CA PRO A 400 6.92 -8.01 -6.56
C PRO A 400 7.56 -9.26 -7.20
N ALA A 401 8.74 -9.10 -7.81
CA ALA A 401 9.54 -10.19 -8.35
C ALA A 401 10.30 -11.01 -7.27
N GLY A 402 10.16 -10.63 -5.99
CA GLY A 402 10.80 -11.31 -4.86
C GLY A 402 12.27 -10.95 -4.67
N VAL A 403 12.76 -9.85 -5.22
CA VAL A 403 14.16 -9.41 -5.03
C VAL A 403 14.27 -8.53 -3.79
N VAL A 404 15.17 -8.89 -2.87
CA VAL A 404 15.46 -8.15 -1.65
C VAL A 404 16.63 -7.21 -1.85
N SER A 405 16.48 -5.96 -1.41
CA SER A 405 17.53 -4.93 -1.39
C SER A 405 17.52 -4.15 -0.09
N THR A 406 18.68 -3.70 0.38
CA THR A 406 18.79 -2.74 1.48
C THR A 406 18.37 -1.35 1.01
N LEU A 407 17.39 -0.76 1.70
CA LEU A 407 16.84 0.55 1.38
C LEU A 407 17.56 1.67 2.13
N ALA A 408 17.79 1.47 3.43
CA ALA A 408 18.49 2.40 4.30
C ALA A 408 19.10 1.68 5.51
N GLY A 409 20.06 2.32 6.17
CA GLY A 409 20.79 1.78 7.30
C GLY A 409 22.19 1.31 6.91
N GLN A 410 23.07 1.24 7.90
CA GLN A 410 24.45 0.79 7.72
C GLN A 410 24.65 -0.59 8.35
N LYS A 411 25.04 -1.57 7.53
CA LYS A 411 25.26 -2.95 8.00
C LYS A 411 26.30 -2.99 9.11
N GLY A 412 25.95 -3.60 10.23
CA GLY A 412 26.82 -3.77 11.40
C GLY A 412 26.97 -2.51 12.27
N VAL A 413 26.22 -1.44 12.00
CA VAL A 413 26.24 -0.21 12.78
C VAL A 413 24.83 0.12 13.24
N THR A 414 24.67 0.26 14.56
CA THR A 414 23.42 0.66 15.20
C THR A 414 23.50 2.10 15.67
N GLY A 415 22.44 2.90 15.50
CA GLY A 415 22.41 4.31 15.92
C GLY A 415 21.15 5.02 15.47
N GLY A 416 21.03 6.32 15.77
CA GLY A 416 19.87 7.14 15.39
C GLY A 416 20.20 8.21 14.34
N GLN A 417 21.28 8.05 13.58
CA GLN A 417 21.79 9.11 12.70
C GLN A 417 20.90 9.26 11.46
N ASP A 418 20.56 10.51 11.12
CA ASP A 418 19.88 10.87 9.88
C ASP A 418 20.85 10.89 8.69
N GLY A 419 20.33 10.70 7.49
CA GLY A 419 21.16 10.65 6.28
C GLY A 419 20.47 10.00 5.09
N ILE A 420 21.24 9.77 4.02
CA ILE A 420 20.74 9.12 2.80
C ILE A 420 21.32 7.70 2.70
N GLY A 421 20.46 6.71 2.51
CA GLY A 421 20.83 5.31 2.33
C GLY A 421 21.65 4.77 3.50
N ALA A 422 22.91 4.40 3.22
CA ALA A 422 23.83 3.84 4.21
C ALA A 422 24.46 4.89 5.16
N ALA A 423 24.27 6.19 4.91
CA ALA A 423 24.72 7.23 5.84
C ALA A 423 23.77 7.40 7.04
N ALA A 424 22.52 6.92 6.92
CA ALA A 424 21.60 6.83 8.03
C ALA A 424 21.84 5.55 8.84
N THR A 425 21.60 5.61 10.15
CA THR A 425 21.61 4.44 11.04
C THR A 425 20.29 4.29 11.78
N PHE A 426 19.94 3.05 12.11
CA PHE A 426 18.80 2.70 12.96
C PHE A 426 19.28 1.92 14.19
N ASN A 427 18.50 1.95 15.25
CA ASN A 427 18.71 1.15 16.44
C ASN A 427 17.50 0.23 16.64
N GLN A 428 17.56 -0.93 15.97
CA GLN A 428 16.58 -2.00 16.09
C GLN A 428 15.15 -1.54 15.79
N PRO A 429 14.87 -1.14 14.52
CA PRO A 429 13.56 -0.67 14.11
C PRO A 429 12.54 -1.81 14.14
N GLN A 430 11.29 -1.52 14.55
CA GLN A 430 10.22 -2.52 14.64
C GLN A 430 9.04 -2.18 13.74
N GLY A 431 8.14 -1.29 14.15
CA GLY A 431 6.98 -0.94 13.32
C GLY A 431 7.35 -0.07 12.14
N LEU A 432 6.67 -0.27 11.01
CA LEU A 432 6.74 0.65 9.88
C LEU A 432 5.40 0.74 9.16
N THR A 433 5.14 1.88 8.52
CA THR A 433 3.96 2.11 7.67
C THR A 433 4.35 2.97 6.46
N ILE A 434 3.57 2.92 5.38
CA ILE A 434 3.83 3.64 4.13
C ILE A 434 2.59 4.42 3.69
N ASN A 435 2.77 5.66 3.25
CA ASN A 435 1.68 6.44 2.66
C ASN A 435 1.62 6.27 1.13
N ALA A 436 0.55 6.78 0.52
CA ALA A 436 0.34 6.68 -0.93
C ALA A 436 1.42 7.37 -1.79
N ALA A 437 2.20 8.28 -1.21
CA ALA A 437 3.33 8.93 -1.88
C ALA A 437 4.65 8.15 -1.74
N GLY A 438 4.64 7.00 -1.05
CA GLY A 438 5.82 6.17 -0.82
C GLY A 438 6.70 6.60 0.35
N THR A 439 6.25 7.58 1.16
CA THR A 439 6.96 7.94 2.40
C THR A 439 6.72 6.86 3.45
N LEU A 440 7.80 6.33 4.01
CA LEU A 440 7.77 5.39 5.12
C LEU A 440 7.90 6.14 6.44
N TYR A 441 7.21 5.65 7.45
CA TYR A 441 7.41 6.04 8.84
C TYR A 441 7.81 4.81 9.63
N VAL A 442 8.86 4.91 10.43
CA VAL A 442 9.51 3.79 11.11
C VAL A 442 9.60 4.11 12.59
N ALA A 443 9.15 3.19 13.43
CA ALA A 443 9.44 3.19 14.85
C ALA A 443 10.83 2.61 15.06
N ASP A 444 11.80 3.48 15.32
CA ASP A 444 13.19 3.13 15.61
C ASP A 444 13.31 2.84 17.10
N THR A 445 12.84 1.65 17.48
CA THR A 445 12.34 1.36 18.82
C THR A 445 13.37 1.55 19.91
N TYR A 446 14.59 1.02 19.75
CA TYR A 446 15.64 1.20 20.75
C TYR A 446 16.38 2.53 20.59
N GLY A 447 16.16 3.22 19.48
CA GLY A 447 16.57 4.61 19.31
C GLY A 447 15.64 5.59 20.05
N GLN A 448 14.44 5.18 20.44
CA GLN A 448 13.40 6.06 21.00
C GLN A 448 12.97 7.19 20.04
N LEU A 449 12.98 6.88 18.73
CA LEU A 449 12.70 7.82 17.66
C LEU A 449 11.59 7.31 16.74
N ILE A 450 10.83 8.23 16.18
CA ILE A 450 10.01 8.01 14.98
C ILE A 450 10.76 8.62 13.81
N ARG A 451 11.09 7.79 12.82
CA ARG A 451 11.87 8.18 11.63
C ARG A 451 10.94 8.32 10.44
N LYS A 452 11.15 9.34 9.62
CA LYS A 452 10.50 9.55 8.32
C LYS A 452 11.50 9.24 7.22
N VAL A 453 11.12 8.39 6.28
CA VAL A 453 11.96 8.00 5.15
C VAL A 453 11.27 8.38 3.84
N THR A 454 11.91 9.25 3.07
CA THR A 454 11.37 9.77 1.81
C THR A 454 12.23 9.34 0.62
N PRO A 455 11.62 8.99 -0.52
CA PRO A 455 12.37 8.78 -1.75
C PRO A 455 12.90 10.11 -2.26
N VAL A 456 14.20 10.18 -2.52
CA VAL A 456 14.88 11.32 -3.16
C VAL A 456 15.66 10.85 -4.38
N GLN A 457 15.92 11.75 -5.33
CA GLN A 457 16.79 11.43 -6.44
C GLN A 457 18.17 11.03 -5.89
N ALA A 458 18.72 9.92 -6.40
CA ALA A 458 20.06 9.50 -6.00
C ALA A 458 21.06 10.63 -6.33
N PRO A 459 21.96 10.99 -5.39
CA PRO A 459 22.92 12.08 -5.57
C PRO A 459 23.92 11.84 -6.70
#